data_AF-A0A3N0DSU9-F1
#
_entry.id   AF-A0A3N0DSU9-F1
#
_cell.length_a   1.000
_cell.length_b   1.000
_cell.length_c   1.000
_cell.angle_alpha   90.00
_cell.angle_beta   90.00
_cell.angle_gamma   90.00
#
_symmetry.space_group_name_H-M   'P 1'
#
loop_
_entity.id
_entity.type
_entity.pdbx_description
1 polymer ?
#
loop_
_entity_poly.entity_id
_entity_poly.type
_entity_poly.pdbx_seq_one_letter_code
_entity_poly.pdbx_strand_id
1 'polypeptide(L)'
;MRLLRPTALLGLILALVLTGCGGDQTPAAKPTTTPTSIARLDAGSMRVVRVAFCDLVPRTAVRSALGAGPTLSRSWRNGDRLREAGRQIGHEFGCAWFGPHRRAARAWVFAQPVRPTFATGLVRRAGQEHGCRGTASRLFGTPSVVQTCRVAPGVQRIRRAGLFGDTWLTCEVTGPVSTSLRARTDRWCVSVASALNAGRTSD
;
A
#
# COMPACT_ATOMS: atom_id res chain seq x y z
N MET A 1 -11.00 46.98 -31.14
CA MET A 1 -9.71 47.66 -30.91
C MET A 1 -8.59 46.67 -31.17
N ARG A 2 -7.72 46.99 -32.15
CA ARG A 2 -6.44 46.33 -32.46
C ARG A 2 -5.51 46.42 -31.23
N LEU A 3 -4.58 45.50 -30.95
CA LEU A 3 -3.24 45.39 -31.55
C LEU A 3 -2.58 44.07 -31.04
N LEU A 4 -2.32 43.08 -31.91
CA LEU A 4 -0.99 42.65 -32.42
C LEU A 4 0.26 43.03 -31.60
N ARG A 5 1.12 42.03 -31.32
CA ARG A 5 2.60 42.07 -31.28
C ARG A 5 3.17 40.67 -30.90
N PRO A 6 4.45 40.33 -31.18
CA PRO A 6 5.06 40.17 -32.51
C PRO A 6 5.86 38.85 -32.64
N THR A 7 5.99 38.41 -33.89
CA THR A 7 6.89 37.36 -34.38
C THR A 7 8.34 37.87 -34.46
N ALA A 8 9.31 37.12 -33.91
CA ALA A 8 10.77 37.17 -34.19
C ALA A 8 11.48 36.27 -33.15
N LEU A 9 12.50 35.46 -33.41
CA LEU A 9 13.57 35.58 -34.40
C LEU A 9 14.11 34.17 -34.75
N LEU A 10 14.38 34.00 -36.03
CA LEU A 10 15.10 32.89 -36.66
C LEU A 10 16.55 32.89 -36.13
N GLY A 11 17.00 31.79 -35.51
CA GLY A 11 18.36 31.61 -34.99
C GLY A 11 19.07 30.48 -35.73
N LEU A 12 20.10 30.88 -36.47
CA LEU A 12 20.88 30.13 -37.45
C LEU A 12 21.69 28.96 -36.84
N ILE A 13 21.58 27.83 -37.53
CA ILE A 13 22.47 26.66 -37.68
C ILE A 13 23.89 26.82 -37.08
N LEU A 14 24.25 25.93 -36.15
CA LEU A 14 25.64 25.50 -35.95
C LEU A 14 25.69 23.97 -36.01
N ALA A 15 26.11 23.46 -37.18
CA ALA A 15 26.47 22.07 -37.38
C ALA A 15 27.84 21.82 -36.73
N LEU A 16 27.86 21.14 -35.58
CA LEU A 16 29.04 20.43 -35.10
C LEU A 16 28.85 18.95 -35.33
N VAL A 17 29.58 18.44 -36.34
CA VAL A 17 29.82 17.03 -36.57
C VAL A 17 30.76 16.54 -35.46
N LEU A 18 30.21 15.77 -34.51
CA LEU A 18 30.99 14.93 -33.60
C LEU A 18 30.71 13.47 -33.98
N THR A 19 31.60 12.93 -34.81
CA THR A 19 31.80 11.49 -34.97
C THR A 19 32.34 10.92 -33.66
N GLY A 20 31.44 10.53 -32.76
CA GLY A 20 31.74 9.85 -31.51
C GLY A 20 31.58 8.34 -31.67
N CYS A 21 32.63 7.59 -31.38
CA CYS A 21 32.74 6.13 -31.47
C CYS A 21 31.48 5.38 -31.02
N GLY A 22 30.98 4.52 -31.91
CA GLY A 22 30.08 3.43 -31.54
C GLY A 22 30.81 2.46 -30.63
N GLY A 23 30.73 2.68 -29.32
CA GLY A 23 30.94 1.64 -28.33
C GLY A 23 29.63 0.89 -28.17
N ASP A 24 29.65 -0.41 -28.45
CA ASP A 24 28.59 -1.36 -28.12
C ASP A 24 28.37 -1.37 -26.60
N GLN A 25 27.69 -0.36 -26.07
CA GLN A 25 27.18 -0.36 -24.72
C GLN A 25 26.00 -1.32 -24.69
N THR A 26 26.33 -2.58 -24.47
CA THR A 26 25.39 -3.59 -24.01
C THR A 26 24.56 -2.95 -22.88
N PRO A 27 23.24 -2.80 -23.02
CA PRO A 27 22.44 -2.15 -22.00
C PRO A 27 22.68 -2.86 -20.66
N ALA A 28 23.22 -2.13 -19.69
CA ALA A 28 23.47 -2.67 -18.37
C ALA A 28 22.16 -3.28 -17.86
N ALA A 29 22.20 -4.58 -17.52
CA ALA A 29 21.03 -5.29 -17.03
C ALA A 29 20.45 -4.51 -15.85
N LYS A 30 19.18 -4.11 -15.96
CA LYS A 30 18.51 -3.40 -14.86
C LYS A 30 18.60 -4.28 -13.61
N PRO A 31 19.09 -3.77 -12.47
CA PRO A 31 19.15 -4.54 -11.25
C PRO A 31 17.75 -5.07 -10.93
N THR A 32 17.62 -6.39 -10.94
CA THR A 32 16.37 -7.06 -10.58
C THR A 32 16.30 -7.03 -9.06
N THR A 33 15.59 -6.06 -8.51
CA THR A 33 15.31 -6.02 -7.08
C THR A 33 14.33 -7.13 -6.74
N THR A 34 14.85 -8.18 -6.09
CA THR A 34 14.01 -9.25 -5.55
C THR A 34 13.01 -8.64 -4.57
N PRO A 35 11.69 -8.91 -4.71
CA PRO A 35 10.70 -8.38 -3.80
C PRO A 35 11.01 -8.72 -2.34
N THR A 36 10.98 -7.73 -1.45
CA THR A 36 11.20 -7.94 -0.03
C THR A 36 10.15 -8.90 0.53
N SER A 37 10.62 -10.01 1.11
CA SER A 37 9.77 -10.92 1.87
C SER A 37 9.18 -10.22 3.08
N ILE A 38 7.94 -10.54 3.45
CA ILE A 38 7.32 -10.00 4.67
C ILE A 38 8.11 -10.37 5.94
N ALA A 39 8.82 -11.51 5.94
CA ALA A 39 9.67 -11.91 7.06
C ALA A 39 10.96 -11.06 7.17
N ARG A 40 11.33 -10.33 6.10
CA ARG A 40 12.47 -9.41 6.09
C ARG A 40 12.04 -7.95 6.34
N LEU A 41 10.77 -7.72 6.63
CA LEU A 41 10.29 -6.38 6.97
C LEU A 41 10.79 -6.04 8.38
N ASP A 42 11.74 -5.11 8.48
CA ASP A 42 12.20 -4.62 9.77
C ASP A 42 11.24 -3.56 10.30
N ALA A 43 10.17 -4.01 10.94
CA ALA A 43 9.18 -3.11 11.53
C ALA A 43 9.74 -2.21 12.64
N GLY A 44 10.91 -2.53 13.21
CA GLY A 44 11.53 -1.76 14.28
C GLY A 44 12.24 -0.49 13.78
N SER A 45 12.80 -0.52 12.56
CA SER A 45 13.46 0.64 11.94
C SER A 45 12.52 1.47 11.04
N MET A 46 11.36 0.91 10.66
CA MET A 46 10.42 1.60 9.79
C MET A 46 9.67 2.72 10.51
N ARG A 47 9.57 3.87 9.84
CA ARG A 47 8.78 5.03 10.28
C ARG A 47 7.55 5.18 9.39
N VAL A 48 6.47 4.47 9.74
CA VAL A 48 5.21 4.51 9.01
C VAL A 48 4.49 5.83 9.31
N VAL A 49 4.31 6.66 8.27
CA VAL A 49 3.66 7.97 8.40
C VAL A 49 2.13 7.87 8.48
N ARG A 50 1.52 8.82 9.19
CA ARG A 50 0.06 8.94 9.40
C ARG A 50 -0.53 10.02 8.49
N VAL A 51 -0.55 9.78 7.18
CA VAL A 51 -1.01 10.74 6.16
C VAL A 51 -1.95 10.07 5.16
N ALA A 52 -2.63 10.86 4.31
CA ALA A 52 -3.30 10.30 3.14
C ALA A 52 -2.25 9.69 2.18
N PHE A 53 -2.36 8.40 1.90
CA PHE A 53 -1.29 7.65 1.22
C PHE A 53 -1.73 6.87 -0.03
N CYS A 54 -2.99 6.99 -0.45
CA CYS A 54 -3.54 6.20 -1.56
C CYS A 54 -2.70 6.33 -2.84
N ASP A 55 -2.23 7.54 -3.13
CA ASP A 55 -1.42 7.85 -4.31
C ASP A 55 0.05 7.41 -4.18
N LEU A 56 0.50 7.12 -2.96
CA LEU A 56 1.84 6.58 -2.69
C LEU A 56 1.91 5.08 -2.95
N VAL A 57 0.78 4.37 -2.97
CA VAL A 57 0.74 2.93 -3.22
C VAL A 57 0.96 2.64 -4.71
N PRO A 58 1.98 1.87 -5.10
CA PRO A 58 2.23 1.58 -6.50
C PRO A 58 1.04 0.89 -7.17
N ARG A 59 0.64 1.38 -8.34
CA ARG A 59 -0.45 0.78 -9.13
C ARG A 59 -0.19 -0.70 -9.46
N THR A 60 1.07 -1.08 -9.63
CA THR A 60 1.50 -2.48 -9.81
C THR A 60 1.18 -3.35 -8.59
N ALA A 61 1.35 -2.83 -7.38
CA ALA A 61 1.01 -3.54 -6.14
C ALA A 61 -0.51 -3.75 -6.02
N VAL A 62 -1.32 -2.73 -6.34
CA VAL A 62 -2.78 -2.84 -6.38
C VAL A 62 -3.21 -3.92 -7.37
N ARG A 63 -2.68 -3.88 -8.60
CA ARG A 63 -2.97 -4.88 -9.63
C ARG A 63 -2.56 -6.29 -9.20
N SER A 64 -1.39 -6.43 -8.57
CA SER A 64 -0.92 -7.73 -8.08
C SER A 64 -1.81 -8.27 -6.94
N ALA A 65 -2.32 -7.41 -6.06
CA ALA A 65 -3.20 -7.80 -4.97
C ALA A 65 -4.56 -8.29 -5.50
N LEU A 66 -5.12 -7.55 -6.46
CA LEU A 66 -6.39 -7.87 -7.10
C LEU A 66 -6.25 -8.98 -8.17
N GLY A 67 -5.05 -9.24 -8.68
CA GLY A 67 -4.82 -10.09 -9.86
C GLY A 67 -5.49 -9.57 -11.13
N ALA A 68 -5.83 -8.27 -11.18
CA ALA A 68 -6.47 -7.56 -12.29
C ALA A 68 -6.37 -6.03 -12.03
N GLY A 69 -6.80 -5.21 -12.99
CA GLY A 69 -7.01 -3.77 -12.74
C GLY A 69 -8.13 -3.51 -11.72
N PRO A 70 -8.03 -2.45 -10.89
CA PRO A 70 -9.14 -2.04 -10.04
C PRO A 70 -10.29 -1.51 -10.89
N THR A 71 -11.52 -1.92 -10.59
CA THR A 71 -12.75 -1.38 -11.20
C THR A 71 -13.32 -0.20 -10.41
N LEU A 72 -12.98 -0.12 -9.12
CA LEU A 72 -13.38 0.96 -8.22
C LEU A 72 -12.28 1.20 -7.21
N SER A 73 -12.07 2.46 -6.87
CA SER A 73 -11.19 2.89 -5.77
C SER A 73 -11.96 3.81 -4.82
N ARG A 74 -11.65 3.71 -3.54
CA ARG A 74 -12.18 4.57 -2.48
C ARG A 74 -11.04 4.99 -1.57
N SER A 75 -11.11 6.21 -1.08
CA SER A 75 -10.22 6.76 -0.06
C SER A 75 -11.04 7.43 1.02
N TRP A 76 -10.50 7.45 2.23
CA TRP A 76 -11.03 8.24 3.34
C TRP A 76 -9.89 8.82 4.16
N ARG A 77 -10.20 9.92 4.85
CA ARG A 77 -9.31 10.68 5.70
C ARG A 77 -9.85 10.72 7.12
N ASN A 78 -9.00 11.16 8.04
CA ASN A 78 -9.41 11.46 9.40
C ASN A 78 -10.54 12.50 9.39
N GLY A 79 -11.66 12.18 10.04
CA GLY A 79 -12.86 13.02 10.07
C GLY A 79 -13.91 12.66 9.00
N ASP A 80 -13.57 11.85 8.00
CA ASP A 80 -14.53 11.47 6.95
C ASP A 80 -15.59 10.50 7.48
N ARG A 81 -16.80 10.59 6.93
CA ARG A 81 -17.87 9.61 7.21
C ARG A 81 -17.58 8.29 6.49
N LEU A 82 -17.49 7.21 7.26
CA LEU A 82 -17.34 5.86 6.74
C LEU A 82 -18.71 5.34 6.28
N ARG A 83 -18.97 5.43 4.97
CA ARG A 83 -20.23 4.98 4.36
C ARG A 83 -20.57 3.51 4.68
N GLU A 84 -19.56 2.65 4.77
CA GLU A 84 -19.71 1.22 5.05
C GLU A 84 -19.97 0.93 6.55
N ALA A 85 -19.71 1.89 7.44
CA ALA A 85 -19.83 1.72 8.89
C ALA A 85 -20.97 2.56 9.52
N GLY A 86 -21.97 2.96 8.74
CA GLY A 86 -23.21 3.54 9.28
C GLY A 86 -23.03 4.91 9.97
N ARG A 87 -22.68 5.95 9.20
CA ARG A 87 -22.46 7.34 9.68
C ARG A 87 -21.33 7.53 10.70
N GLN A 88 -20.54 6.49 11.00
CA GLN A 88 -19.35 6.62 11.83
C GLN A 88 -18.31 7.55 11.18
N ILE A 89 -17.60 8.29 12.02
CA ILE A 89 -16.48 9.14 11.62
C ILE A 89 -15.20 8.31 11.68
N GLY A 90 -14.45 8.28 10.59
CA GLY A 90 -13.17 7.59 10.52
C GLY A 90 -12.09 8.36 11.28
N HIS A 91 -11.35 7.67 12.15
CA HIS A 91 -10.17 8.21 12.83
C HIS A 91 -8.87 7.71 12.21
N GLU A 92 -8.89 7.56 10.89
CA GLU A 92 -7.87 6.86 10.11
C GLU A 92 -7.74 7.45 8.70
N PHE A 93 -6.57 7.26 8.10
CA PHE A 93 -6.34 7.46 6.68
C PHE A 93 -6.38 6.11 6.01
N GLY A 94 -7.16 5.95 4.95
CA GLY A 94 -7.27 4.64 4.33
C GLY A 94 -7.78 4.64 2.90
N CYS A 95 -7.66 3.46 2.31
CA CYS A 95 -7.89 3.20 0.91
C CYS A 95 -8.44 1.79 0.70
N ALA A 96 -9.31 1.67 -0.29
CA ALA A 96 -9.87 0.41 -0.74
C ALA A 96 -9.92 0.39 -2.27
N TRP A 97 -9.39 -0.69 -2.84
CA TRP A 97 -9.49 -0.99 -4.27
C TRP A 97 -10.28 -2.27 -4.44
N PHE A 98 -11.14 -2.29 -5.44
CA PHE A 98 -12.04 -3.39 -5.74
C PHE A 98 -11.78 -3.90 -7.15
N GLY A 99 -11.89 -5.20 -7.34
CA GLY A 99 -11.72 -5.87 -8.62
C GLY A 99 -12.82 -6.91 -8.86
N PRO A 100 -12.74 -7.64 -9.98
CA PRO A 100 -13.70 -8.69 -10.33
C PRO A 100 -13.68 -9.83 -9.31
N HIS A 101 -14.72 -10.68 -9.33
CA HIS A 101 -14.84 -11.87 -8.47
C HIS A 101 -14.70 -11.58 -6.96
N ARG A 102 -15.31 -10.48 -6.49
CA ARG A 102 -15.30 -10.06 -5.07
C ARG A 102 -13.89 -9.88 -4.51
N ARG A 103 -12.92 -9.52 -5.36
CA ARG A 103 -11.56 -9.22 -4.92
C ARG A 103 -11.49 -7.79 -4.41
N ALA A 104 -10.80 -7.61 -3.29
CA ALA A 104 -10.53 -6.28 -2.74
C ALA A 104 -9.16 -6.25 -2.10
N ALA A 105 -8.50 -5.09 -2.15
CA ALA A 105 -7.29 -4.79 -1.40
C ALA A 105 -7.57 -3.52 -0.59
N ARG A 106 -7.26 -3.53 0.70
CA ARG A 106 -7.50 -2.39 1.59
C ARG A 106 -6.28 -2.14 2.47
N ALA A 107 -6.08 -0.89 2.84
CA ALA A 107 -5.11 -0.51 3.84
C ALA A 107 -5.52 0.76 4.55
N TRP A 108 -5.12 0.90 5.81
CA TRP A 108 -5.35 2.09 6.60
C TRP A 108 -4.36 2.21 7.76
N VAL A 109 -4.14 3.45 8.20
CA VAL A 109 -3.38 3.80 9.39
C VAL A 109 -4.23 4.64 10.32
N PHE A 110 -4.07 4.44 11.63
CA PHE A 110 -4.72 5.32 12.61
C PHE A 110 -4.13 6.73 12.51
N ALA A 111 -4.98 7.74 12.57
CA ALA A 111 -4.56 9.13 12.47
C ALA A 111 -3.84 9.62 13.72
N GLN A 112 -4.11 8.99 14.87
CA GLN A 112 -3.49 9.28 16.15
C GLN A 112 -2.42 8.23 16.51
N PRO A 113 -1.41 8.60 17.31
CA PRO A 113 -0.48 7.65 17.91
C PRO A 113 -1.22 6.54 18.67
N VAL A 114 -0.72 5.32 18.54
CA VAL A 114 -1.27 4.14 19.19
C VAL A 114 -0.29 3.62 20.24
N ARG A 115 -0.75 3.57 21.49
CA ARG A 115 0.01 2.98 22.59
C ARG A 115 0.03 1.44 22.49
N PRO A 116 1.11 0.77 22.92
CA PRO A 116 1.19 -0.70 22.90
C PRO A 116 0.03 -1.40 23.63
N THR A 117 -0.44 -0.87 24.77
CA THR A 117 -1.55 -1.43 25.53
C THR A 117 -2.87 -1.43 24.75
N PHE A 118 -3.14 -0.32 24.05
CA PHE A 118 -4.31 -0.22 23.16
C PHE A 118 -4.18 -1.17 21.97
N ALA A 119 -2.99 -1.26 21.38
CA ALA A 119 -2.69 -2.17 20.28
C ALA A 119 -2.87 -3.65 20.66
N THR A 120 -2.51 -4.05 21.89
CA THR A 120 -2.80 -5.39 22.42
C THR A 120 -4.32 -5.63 22.49
N GLY A 121 -5.10 -4.62 22.87
CA GLY A 121 -6.56 -4.66 22.81
C GLY A 121 -7.10 -4.86 21.38
N LEU A 122 -6.46 -4.29 20.35
CA LEU A 122 -6.80 -4.54 18.95
C LEU A 122 -6.52 -5.99 18.55
N VAL A 123 -5.35 -6.53 18.93
CA VAL A 123 -4.99 -7.94 18.66
C VAL A 123 -5.99 -8.90 19.31
N ARG A 124 -6.34 -8.68 20.57
CA ARG A 124 -7.32 -9.50 21.28
C ARG A 124 -8.69 -9.47 20.61
N ARG A 125 -9.21 -8.27 20.28
CA ARG A 125 -10.49 -8.11 19.58
C ARG A 125 -10.50 -8.80 18.22
N ALA A 126 -9.40 -8.72 17.47
CA ALA A 126 -9.26 -9.45 16.21
C ALA A 126 -9.35 -10.98 16.39
N GLY A 127 -8.90 -11.52 17.52
CA GLY A 127 -9.05 -12.95 17.84
C GLY A 127 -10.48 -13.37 18.18
N GLN A 128 -11.34 -12.42 18.55
CA GLN A 128 -12.72 -12.65 19.01
C GLN A 128 -13.78 -12.34 17.94
N GLU A 129 -13.37 -11.87 16.76
CA GLU A 129 -14.28 -11.52 15.68
C GLU A 129 -14.98 -12.78 15.12
N HIS A 130 -16.31 -12.76 15.05
CA HIS A 130 -17.09 -13.90 14.59
C HIS A 130 -16.75 -14.28 13.14
N GLY A 131 -16.60 -15.58 12.86
CA GLY A 131 -16.22 -16.07 11.52
C GLY A 131 -14.75 -15.84 11.15
N CYS A 132 -13.94 -15.35 12.09
CA CYS A 132 -12.52 -15.09 11.93
C CYS A 132 -11.66 -16.01 12.81
N ARG A 133 -10.44 -16.25 12.36
CA ARG A 133 -9.35 -16.82 13.15
C ARG A 133 -8.21 -15.82 13.19
N GLY A 134 -7.89 -15.32 14.37
CA GLY A 134 -6.77 -14.43 14.62
C GLY A 134 -5.61 -15.17 15.30
N THR A 135 -4.38 -14.89 14.88
CA THR A 135 -3.16 -15.38 15.52
C THR A 135 -2.21 -14.22 15.73
N ALA A 136 -1.63 -14.12 16.92
CA ALA A 136 -0.58 -13.15 17.21
C ALA A 136 0.59 -13.33 16.22
N SER A 137 1.25 -12.23 15.90
CA SER A 137 2.33 -12.17 14.92
C SER A 137 3.42 -11.23 15.42
N ARG A 138 4.57 -11.27 14.74
CA ARG A 138 5.66 -10.29 14.89
C ARG A 138 6.06 -9.61 13.58
N LEU A 139 5.38 -9.93 12.48
CA LEU A 139 5.73 -9.43 11.15
C LEU A 139 5.52 -7.92 11.00
N PHE A 140 4.55 -7.35 11.71
CA PHE A 140 4.26 -5.90 11.74
C PHE A 140 4.58 -5.34 13.13
N GLY A 141 5.78 -5.64 13.63
CA GLY A 141 6.20 -5.27 14.98
C GLY A 141 5.40 -5.97 16.08
N THR A 142 5.48 -5.41 17.29
CA THR A 142 4.81 -5.94 18.49
C THR A 142 4.03 -4.83 19.20
N PRO A 143 2.73 -4.99 19.45
CA PRO A 143 1.90 -6.16 19.13
C PRO A 143 1.46 -6.19 17.66
N SER A 144 1.25 -7.38 17.10
CA SER A 144 0.64 -7.54 15.75
C SER A 144 -0.19 -8.82 15.64
N VAL A 145 -1.03 -8.88 14.61
CA VAL A 145 -1.97 -9.98 14.35
C VAL A 145 -2.08 -10.31 12.87
N VAL A 146 -2.25 -11.59 12.59
CA VAL A 146 -2.76 -12.08 11.30
C VAL A 146 -4.15 -12.64 11.54
N GLN A 147 -5.10 -12.20 10.73
CA GLN A 147 -6.49 -12.64 10.84
C GLN A 147 -6.98 -13.16 9.51
N THR A 148 -7.65 -14.32 9.52
CA THR A 148 -8.32 -14.88 8.35
C THR A 148 -9.80 -15.00 8.64
N CYS A 149 -10.65 -14.42 7.79
CA CYS A 149 -12.10 -14.41 7.97
C CYS A 149 -12.80 -14.98 6.75
N ARG A 150 -13.86 -15.75 6.99
CA ARG A 150 -14.80 -16.15 5.93
C ARG A 150 -15.74 -14.98 5.68
N VAL A 151 -15.76 -14.48 4.44
CA VAL A 151 -16.60 -13.32 4.05
C VAL A 151 -17.89 -13.80 3.38
N ALA A 152 -17.79 -14.84 2.55
CA ALA A 152 -18.90 -15.49 1.87
C ALA A 152 -18.48 -16.93 1.51
N PRO A 153 -19.40 -17.79 1.03
CA PRO A 153 -19.03 -19.11 0.51
C PRO A 153 -17.90 -18.98 -0.54
N GLY A 154 -16.79 -19.71 -0.33
CA GLY A 154 -15.63 -19.68 -1.22
C GLY A 154 -14.79 -18.38 -1.20
N VAL A 155 -15.12 -17.39 -0.37
CA VAL A 155 -14.42 -16.10 -0.29
C VAL A 155 -13.88 -15.87 1.12
N GLN A 156 -12.60 -15.50 1.20
CA GLN A 156 -11.93 -15.19 2.46
C GLN A 156 -11.22 -13.83 2.40
N ARG A 157 -11.02 -13.25 3.57
CA ARG A 157 -10.21 -12.05 3.82
C ARG A 157 -9.03 -12.43 4.68
N ILE A 158 -7.81 -12.06 4.27
CA ILE A 158 -6.62 -12.15 5.12
C ILE A 158 -6.16 -10.73 5.43
N ARG A 159 -6.10 -10.42 6.73
CA ARG A 159 -5.65 -9.15 7.29
C ARG A 159 -4.36 -9.32 8.06
N ARG A 160 -3.47 -8.35 7.92
CA ARG A 160 -2.31 -8.17 8.77
C ARG A 160 -2.40 -6.78 9.38
N ALA A 161 -2.17 -6.70 10.68
CA ALA A 161 -2.22 -5.45 11.40
C ALA A 161 -1.18 -5.44 12.51
N GLY A 162 -0.53 -4.31 12.75
CA GLY A 162 0.49 -4.22 13.78
C GLY A 162 1.07 -2.83 13.94
N LEU A 163 1.93 -2.72 14.95
CA LEU A 163 2.52 -1.47 15.39
C LEU A 163 3.91 -1.26 14.78
N PHE A 164 4.11 -0.12 14.12
CA PHE A 164 5.39 0.40 13.63
C PHE A 164 5.70 1.68 14.41
N GLY A 165 6.58 1.59 15.41
CA GLY A 165 6.77 2.66 16.39
C GLY A 165 5.47 2.94 17.17
N ASP A 166 4.83 4.07 16.91
CA ASP A 166 3.52 4.45 17.46
C ASP A 166 2.40 4.46 16.39
N THR A 167 2.66 4.00 15.15
CA THR A 167 1.66 3.93 14.08
C THR A 167 1.10 2.52 13.96
N TRP A 168 -0.20 2.37 14.12
CA TRP A 168 -0.90 1.12 13.80
C TRP A 168 -1.26 1.08 12.31
N LEU A 169 -0.65 0.15 11.57
CA LEU A 169 -0.93 -0.11 10.16
C LEU A 169 -1.77 -1.38 10.02
N THR A 170 -2.80 -1.31 9.20
CA THR A 170 -3.57 -2.47 8.77
C THR A 170 -3.60 -2.56 7.25
N CYS A 171 -3.46 -3.77 6.73
CA CYS A 171 -3.59 -4.10 5.31
C CYS A 171 -4.28 -5.45 5.16
N GLU A 172 -5.10 -5.59 4.12
CA GLU A 172 -5.83 -6.82 3.88
C GLU A 172 -6.14 -7.04 2.40
N VAL A 173 -6.32 -8.32 2.06
CA VAL A 173 -6.80 -8.73 0.74
C VAL A 173 -7.95 -9.71 0.92
N THR A 174 -9.02 -9.47 0.17
CA THR A 174 -10.19 -10.35 0.06
C THR A 174 -10.20 -10.98 -1.33
N GLY A 175 -10.57 -12.25 -1.40
CA GLY A 175 -10.76 -12.95 -2.66
C GLY A 175 -11.09 -14.43 -2.49
N PRO A 176 -11.13 -15.20 -3.60
CA PRO A 176 -11.39 -16.63 -3.55
C PRO A 176 -10.40 -17.38 -2.65
N VAL A 177 -10.92 -18.35 -1.89
CA VAL A 177 -10.09 -19.27 -1.10
C VAL A 177 -9.11 -19.96 -2.03
N SER A 178 -7.82 -19.77 -1.76
CA SER A 178 -6.72 -20.28 -2.57
C SER A 178 -5.43 -20.25 -1.77
N THR A 179 -4.49 -21.13 -2.11
CA THR A 179 -3.14 -21.16 -1.52
C THR A 179 -2.38 -19.85 -1.79
N SER A 180 -2.67 -19.20 -2.93
CA SER A 180 -2.00 -17.95 -3.33
C SER A 180 -2.52 -16.69 -2.63
N LEU A 181 -3.67 -16.73 -1.94
CA LEU A 181 -4.22 -15.52 -1.32
C LEU A 181 -3.29 -14.99 -0.23
N ARG A 182 -2.73 -15.86 0.62
CA ARG A 182 -1.79 -15.45 1.67
C ARG A 182 -0.57 -14.75 1.08
N ALA A 183 0.06 -15.33 0.07
CA ALA A 183 1.23 -14.74 -0.58
C ALA A 183 0.90 -13.38 -1.24
N ARG A 184 -0.31 -13.22 -1.80
CA ARG A 184 -0.78 -11.93 -2.32
C ARG A 184 -0.98 -10.90 -1.21
N THR A 185 -1.59 -11.29 -0.09
CA THR A 185 -1.71 -10.42 1.09
C THR A 185 -0.35 -9.99 1.61
N ASP A 186 0.63 -10.89 1.64
CA ASP A 186 1.97 -10.59 2.14
C ASP A 186 2.67 -9.53 1.27
N ARG A 187 2.65 -9.72 -0.06
CA ARG A 187 3.19 -8.74 -1.01
C ARG A 187 2.46 -7.39 -0.96
N TRP A 188 1.13 -7.42 -0.84
CA TRP A 188 0.30 -6.22 -0.67
C TRP A 188 0.74 -5.43 0.57
N CYS A 189 0.81 -6.12 1.70
CA CYS A 189 1.16 -5.55 2.99
C CYS A 189 2.58 -4.98 3.03
N VAL A 190 3.56 -5.67 2.44
CA VAL A 190 4.92 -5.14 2.29
C VAL A 190 4.93 -3.88 1.43
N SER A 191 4.19 -3.86 0.32
CA SER A 191 4.13 -2.70 -0.59
C SER A 191 3.54 -1.47 0.10
N VAL A 192 2.48 -1.65 0.89
CA VAL A 192 1.85 -0.58 1.66
C VAL A 192 2.78 -0.04 2.74
N ALA A 193 3.35 -0.92 3.57
CA ALA A 193 4.28 -0.51 4.63
C ALA A 193 5.50 0.22 4.04
N SER A 194 5.99 -0.28 2.90
CA SER A 194 7.07 0.34 2.11
C SER A 194 6.72 1.74 1.61
N ALA A 195 5.54 1.93 1.03
CA ALA A 195 5.07 3.21 0.52
C ALA A 195 4.91 4.27 1.63
N LEU A 196 4.62 3.82 2.85
CA LEU A 196 4.44 4.67 4.03
C LEU A 196 5.72 4.90 4.84
N ASN A 197 6.85 4.29 4.47
CA ASN A 197 8.07 4.39 5.26
C ASN A 197 8.84 5.69 4.94
N ALA A 198 8.79 6.67 5.84
CA ALA A 198 9.57 7.90 5.73
C ALA A 198 11.06 7.74 6.05
N GLY A 199 11.49 6.56 6.49
CA GLY A 199 12.92 6.23 6.68
C GLY A 199 13.66 5.93 5.38
N ARG A 200 12.98 5.92 4.23
CA ARG A 200 13.63 5.88 2.92
C ARG A 200 13.90 7.32 2.49
N THR A 201 15.03 7.86 2.89
CA THR A 201 15.60 8.98 2.14
C THR A 201 15.77 8.54 0.70
N SER A 202 15.30 9.38 -0.22
CA SER A 202 15.44 9.18 -1.66
C SER A 202 16.92 9.16 -1.99
N ASP A 203 17.45 7.97 -2.31
CA ASP A 203 18.67 7.85 -3.11
C ASP A 203 18.36 8.21 -4.57
#